data_AF-A0A0R2I5U8-F1
#
_entry.id   AF-A0A0R2I5U8-F1
#
_cell.length_a   1.000
_cell.length_b   1.000
_cell.length_c   1.000
_cell.angle_alpha   90.00
_cell.angle_beta   90.00
_cell.angle_gamma   90.00
#
_symmetry.space_group_name_H-M   'P 1'
#
loop_
_entity.id
_entity.type
_entity.pdbx_description
1 polymer ?
#
loop_
_entity_poly.entity_id
_entity_poly.type
_entity_poly.pdbx_seq_one_letter_code
_entity_poly.pdbx_strand_id
1 'polypeptide(L)' 'MRASRSHCLNYVETQRDAIDDCIKAIKKNFSEMDFENAYERDTMEEITNQMVRVCTQAKSSLSDYTFS' A
#
# COMPACT_ATOMS: atom_id res chain seq x y z
N MET A 1 20.66 -17.71 -14.60
CA MET A 1 21.23 -16.36 -14.44
C MET A 1 20.90 -15.88 -13.03
N ARG A 2 21.90 -15.56 -12.21
CA ARG A 2 21.65 -14.90 -10.91
C ARG A 2 21.39 -13.42 -11.21
N ALA A 3 20.23 -12.89 -10.81
CA ALA A 3 20.01 -11.45 -10.83
C ALA A 3 21.11 -10.78 -9.98
N SER A 4 21.68 -9.67 -10.46
CA SER A 4 22.65 -8.92 -9.69
C SER A 4 21.96 -8.33 -8.45
N ARG A 5 22.67 -8.23 -7.32
CA ARG A 5 22.13 -7.65 -6.08
C ARG A 5 21.49 -6.28 -6.31
N SER A 6 22.10 -5.45 -7.16
CA SER A 6 21.57 -4.15 -7.57
C SER A 6 20.23 -4.24 -8.29
N HIS A 7 20.03 -5.25 -9.14
CA HIS A 7 18.75 -5.46 -9.81
C HIS A 7 17.63 -5.83 -8.82
N CYS A 8 17.94 -6.66 -7.83
CA CYS A 8 16.98 -7.00 -6.76
C CYS A 8 16.63 -5.79 -5.89
N LEU A 9 17.62 -4.96 -5.53
CA LEU A 9 17.39 -3.75 -4.74
C LEU A 9 16.50 -2.74 -5.50
N ASN A 10 16.82 -2.46 -6.78
CA ASN A 10 15.99 -1.57 -7.61
C ASN A 10 14.56 -2.10 -7.78
N TYR A 11 14.41 -3.41 -7.93
CA TYR A 11 13.09 -4.03 -8.00
C TYR A 11 12.30 -3.81 -6.71
N VAL A 12 12.92 -4.02 -5.54
CA VAL A 12 12.26 -3.78 -4.25
C VAL A 12 11.87 -2.31 -4.07
N GLU A 13 12.73 -1.36 -4.43
CA GLU A 13 12.41 0.06 -4.39
C GLU A 13 11.19 0.40 -5.27
N THR A 14 11.17 -0.12 -6.50
CA THR A 14 10.02 0.06 -7.41
C THR A 14 8.73 -0.49 -6.82
N GLN A 15 8.78 -1.66 -6.15
CA GLN A 15 7.61 -2.23 -5.48
C GLN A 15 7.16 -1.38 -4.28
N ARG A 16 8.09 -0.77 -3.54
CA ARG A 16 7.74 0.14 -2.43
C ARG A 16 7.03 1.38 -2.91
N ASP A 17 7.50 1.96 -4.02
CA ASP A 17 6.87 3.13 -4.63
C ASP A 17 5.46 2.80 -5.14
N ALA A 18 5.29 1.64 -5.79
CA ALA A 18 3.98 1.16 -6.22
C ALA A 18 3.01 0.97 -5.05
N ILE A 19 3.48 0.48 -3.90
CA ILE A 19 2.65 0.35 -2.69
C ILE A 19 2.25 1.72 -2.14
N ASP A 20 3.16 2.70 -2.14
CA ASP A 20 2.84 4.07 -1.71
C ASP A 20 1.79 4.71 -2.60
N ASP A 21 1.86 4.48 -3.91
CA ASP A 21 0.85 4.98 -4.85
C ASP A 21 -0.50 4.27 -4.66
N CYS A 22 -0.52 2.97 -4.36
CA CYS A 22 -1.73 2.25 -3.96
C CYS A 22 -2.37 2.86 -2.70
N ILE A 23 -1.57 3.16 -1.66
CA ILE A 23 -2.08 3.80 -0.43
C ILE A 23 -2.70 5.16 -0.73
N LYS A 24 -2.04 5.98 -1.56
CA LYS A 24 -2.57 7.29 -1.98
C LYS A 24 -3.90 7.13 -2.74
N ALA A 25 -3.96 6.19 -3.68
CA ALA A 25 -5.16 5.93 -4.47
C ALA A 25 -6.34 5.47 -3.61
N ILE A 26 -6.10 4.55 -2.66
CA ILE A 26 -7.11 4.08 -1.70
C ILE A 26 -7.68 5.25 -0.90
N LYS A 27 -6.81 6.09 -0.32
CA LYS A 27 -7.24 7.25 0.48
C LYS A 27 -7.97 8.29 -0.37
N LYS A 28 -7.49 8.54 -1.59
CA LYS A 28 -8.13 9.45 -2.54
C LYS A 28 -9.53 8.97 -2.88
N ASN A 29 -9.68 7.70 -3.24
CA ASN A 29 -10.98 7.11 -3.55
C ASN A 29 -11.95 7.29 -2.38
N PHE A 30 -11.55 6.94 -1.15
CA PHE A 30 -12.39 7.16 0.03
C PHE A 30 -12.80 8.63 0.22
N SER A 31 -11.89 9.58 -0.04
CA SER A 31 -12.20 11.01 0.10
C SER A 31 -13.11 11.58 -0.99
N GLU A 32 -13.16 10.93 -2.16
CA GLU A 32 -13.99 11.31 -3.30
C GLU A 32 -15.31 10.53 -3.35
N MET A 33 -15.51 9.58 -2.43
CA MET A 33 -16.76 8.84 -2.31
C MET A 33 -17.86 9.73 -1.75
N ASP A 34 -19.01 9.67 -2.40
CA ASP A 34 -20.26 10.23 -1.88
C ASP A 34 -20.96 9.14 -1.07
N PHE A 35 -21.33 9.45 0.17
CA PHE A 35 -21.93 8.50 1.10
C PHE A 35 -23.36 8.94 1.41
N GLU A 36 -24.32 8.02 1.23
CA GLU A 36 -25.73 8.32 1.47
C GLU A 36 -26.04 8.51 2.97
N ASN A 37 -25.24 7.88 3.84
CA ASN A 37 -25.38 7.96 5.28
C ASN A 37 -24.05 7.70 6.03
N ALA A 38 -24.04 8.01 7.33
CA ALA A 38 -22.86 7.85 8.18
C ALA A 38 -22.43 6.38 8.35
N TYR A 39 -23.37 5.43 8.36
CA TYR A 39 -23.05 4.00 8.53
C TYR A 39 -22.24 3.45 7.35
N GLU A 40 -22.59 3.81 6.12
CA GLU A 40 -21.83 3.46 4.92
C GLU A 40 -20.44 4.09 4.92
N ARG A 41 -20.35 5.36 5.33
CA ARG A 41 -19.07 6.05 5.49
C ARG A 41 -18.17 5.33 6.48
N ASP A 42 -18.68 5.00 7.66
CA ASP A 42 -17.91 4.36 8.73
C ASP A 42 -17.46 2.95 8.32
N THR A 43 -18.35 2.19 7.68
CA THR A 43 -18.01 0.85 7.14
C THR A 43 -16.90 0.95 6.10
N MET A 44 -16.98 1.93 5.20
CA MET A 44 -15.96 2.12 4.17
C MET A 44 -14.66 2.68 4.74
N GLU A 45 -14.72 3.47 5.82
CA GLU A 45 -13.54 3.94 6.55
C GLU A 45 -12.80 2.77 7.19
N GLU A 46 -13.51 1.82 7.81
CA GLU A 46 -12.92 0.60 8.35
C GLU A 46 -12.23 -0.24 7.26
N ILE A 47 -12.89 -0.46 6.12
CA ILE A 47 -12.32 -1.19 4.98
C ILE A 47 -11.07 -0.47 4.46
N THR A 48 -11.16 0.85 4.27
CA THR A 48 -10.05 1.70 3.82
C THR A 48 -8.85 1.58 4.76
N ASN A 49 -9.09 1.64 6.06
CA ASN A 49 -8.05 1.51 7.08
C ASN A 49 -7.41 0.11 7.08
N GLN A 50 -8.20 -0.94 6.89
CA GLN A 50 -7.68 -2.31 6.73
C GLN A 50 -6.79 -2.44 5.49
N MET A 51 -7.21 -1.89 4.34
CA MET A 51 -6.42 -1.92 3.11
C MET A 51 -5.09 -1.16 3.26
N VAL A 52 -5.13 0.04 3.83
CA VAL A 52 -3.91 0.83 4.11
C VAL A 52 -2.97 0.07 5.06
N ARG A 53 -3.51 -0.60 6.08
CA ARG A 53 -2.71 -1.42 7.00
C ARG A 53 -2.01 -2.56 6.29
N VAL A 54 -2.71 -3.31 5.43
CA VAL A 54 -2.12 -4.42 4.66
C VAL A 54 -1.02 -3.92 3.72
N CYS A 55 -1.25 -2.82 3.00
CA CYS A 55 -0.22 -2.19 2.16
C CYS A 55 1.00 -1.76 2.98
N THR A 56 0.79 -1.15 4.15
CA THR A 56 1.88 -0.72 5.04
C THR A 56 2.70 -1.91 5.53
N GLN A 57 2.04 -3.02 5.91
CA GLN A 57 2.72 -4.26 6.31
C GLN A 57 3.54 -4.84 5.16
N ALA A 58 2.99 -4.91 3.95
CA ALA A 58 3.72 -5.39 2.77
C ALA A 58 4.97 -4.54 2.48
N LYS A 59 4.86 -3.21 2.61
CA LYS A 59 6.00 -2.28 2.45
C LYS A 59 7.09 -2.52 3.49
N SER A 60 6.71 -2.75 4.75
CA SER A 60 7.66 -3.08 5.82
C SER A 60 8.37 -4.41 5.54
N SER A 61 7.64 -5.46 5.15
CA SER A 61 8.24 -6.76 4.82
C SER A 61 9.21 -6.70 3.64
N LEU A 62 8.94 -5.85 2.64
CA LEU A 62 9.89 -5.58 1.55
C LEU A 62 11.17 -4.88 2.04
N SER A 63 11.04 -3.99 3.03
CA SER A 63 12.20 -3.32 3.63
C SER A 63 13.08 -4.33 4.36
N ASP A 64 12.48 -5.24 5.14
CA ASP A 64 13.22 -6.30 5.83
C ASP A 64 14.01 -7.20 4.85
N TYR A 65 13.45 -7.49 3.67
CA TYR A 65 14.10 -8.30 2.62
C TYR A 65 15.36 -7.63 2.01
N THR A 66 15.48 -6.31 2.10
CA THR A 66 16.66 -5.59 1.56
C THR A 66 17.84 -5.54 2.53
N PHE A 67 17.61 -5.80 3.82
CA PHE A 67 18.62 -5.78 4.88
C PHE A 67 18.99 -7.17 5.42
N SER A 68 18.33 -8.24 4.96
CA SER A 68 18.69 -9.66 5.19
C SER A 68 19.68 -10.18 4.16
#